data_AF-A0A9W9YRB6-F1
#
_entry.id   AF-A0A9W9YRB6-F1
#
_cell.length_a   1.000
_cell.length_b   1.000
_cell.length_c   1.000
_cell.angle_alpha   90.00
_cell.angle_beta   90.00
_cell.angle_gamma   90.00
#
_symmetry.space_group_name_H-M   'P 1'
#
loop_
_entity.id
_entity.type
_entity.pdbx_description
1 polymer ?
#
loop_
_entity_poly.entity_id
_entity_poly.type
_entity_poly.pdbx_seq_one_letter_code
_entity_poly.pdbx_strand_id
1 'polypeptide(L)'
;MGVDAPYVENIIHITPPSNIESYVQETGRAGRTGIPSRATLYYNNSDIAANKEHVQEPMKVYCRSQDTCLRKQILEYLGFSGVTQQRCCCICDGTCNNVAENVTKSVKPKVRSLPNDDKTILEELLLSELNDFDNNIKASGIALFDCSFSDDKNLVGKIIEGIEYIKTEADLLETYGIWDETCSSNIFSLIAKYAPLIQNSAN
;
A
#
# COMPACT_ATOMS: atom_id res chain seq x y z
N MET A 1 17.03 -23.25 -13.26
CA MET A 1 17.02 -21.88 -12.70
C MET A 1 18.06 -21.04 -13.42
N GLY A 2 17.79 -19.76 -13.77
CA GLY A 2 18.81 -18.88 -14.37
C GLY A 2 18.36 -17.75 -15.30
N VAL A 3 17.08 -17.37 -15.35
CA VAL A 3 16.64 -16.19 -16.11
C VAL A 3 16.48 -15.02 -15.15
N ASP A 4 17.30 -13.99 -15.32
CA ASP A 4 17.16 -12.70 -14.65
C ASP A 4 16.59 -11.68 -15.64
N ALA A 5 15.28 -11.49 -15.54
CA ALA A 5 14.53 -10.52 -16.34
C ALA A 5 13.82 -9.59 -15.35
N PRO A 6 14.41 -8.44 -15.01
CA PRO A 6 13.88 -7.58 -13.95
C PRO A 6 12.54 -6.93 -14.34
N TYR A 7 12.29 -6.73 -15.64
CA TYR A 7 11.10 -6.07 -16.19
C TYR A 7 9.92 -7.01 -16.49
N VAL A 8 9.86 -8.18 -15.85
CA VAL A 8 8.72 -9.09 -16.03
C VAL A 8 7.52 -8.54 -15.25
N GLU A 9 6.49 -8.12 -15.97
CA GLU A 9 5.25 -7.59 -15.38
C GLU A 9 4.12 -8.62 -15.34
N ASN A 10 4.11 -9.56 -16.29
CA ASN A 10 3.03 -10.52 -16.46
C ASN A 10 3.56 -11.94 -16.50
N ILE A 11 2.96 -12.81 -15.71
CA ILE A 11 3.24 -14.25 -15.71
C ILE A 11 1.94 -14.99 -15.96
N ILE A 12 1.95 -15.88 -16.94
CA ILE A 12 0.77 -16.62 -17.38
C ILE A 12 1.07 -18.10 -17.29
N HIS A 13 0.34 -18.78 -16.41
CA HIS A 13 0.33 -20.23 -16.30
C HIS A 13 -0.84 -20.77 -17.09
N ILE A 14 -0.58 -21.58 -18.12
CA ILE A 14 -1.61 -22.22 -18.93
C ILE A 14 -2.10 -23.52 -18.26
N THR A 15 -1.28 -24.07 -17.36
CA THR A 15 -1.58 -25.24 -16.55
C THR A 15 -1.10 -24.99 -15.11
N PRO A 16 -1.81 -25.52 -14.10
CA PRO A 16 -1.36 -25.41 -12.72
C PRO A 16 -0.02 -26.13 -12.53
N PRO A 17 0.96 -25.51 -11.85
CA PRO A 17 2.17 -26.19 -11.41
C PRO A 17 1.87 -27.38 -10.49
N SER A 18 2.89 -28.21 -10.26
CA SER A 18 2.76 -29.40 -9.42
C SER A 18 2.48 -29.10 -7.95
N ASN A 19 3.02 -28.00 -7.42
CA ASN A 19 2.87 -27.59 -6.03
C ASN A 19 2.84 -26.06 -5.90
N ILE A 20 2.49 -25.58 -4.70
CA ILE A 20 2.39 -24.15 -4.41
C ILE A 20 3.76 -23.49 -4.44
N GLU A 21 4.82 -24.18 -4.02
CA GLU A 21 6.19 -23.64 -3.99
C GLU A 21 6.72 -23.34 -5.39
N SER A 22 6.47 -24.23 -6.36
CA SER A 22 6.83 -24.00 -7.76
C SER A 22 6.05 -22.81 -8.30
N TYR A 23 4.74 -22.73 -7.99
CA TYR A 23 3.93 -21.58 -8.37
C TYR A 23 4.47 -20.26 -7.79
N VAL A 24 4.85 -20.23 -6.51
CA VAL A 24 5.46 -19.04 -5.87
C VAL A 24 6.82 -18.70 -6.48
N GLN A 25 7.66 -19.70 -6.75
CA GLN A 25 8.97 -19.49 -7.35
C GLN A 25 8.85 -18.92 -8.77
N GLU A 26 7.90 -19.41 -9.56
CA GLU A 26 7.66 -18.96 -10.92
C GLU A 26 7.04 -17.57 -10.95
N THR A 27 5.97 -17.34 -10.18
CA THR A 27 5.30 -16.03 -10.09
C THR A 27 6.17 -14.95 -9.44
N GLY A 28 7.07 -15.32 -8.53
CA GLY A 28 8.06 -14.43 -7.92
C GLY A 28 9.15 -13.90 -8.86
N ARG A 29 9.10 -14.27 -10.15
CA ARG A 29 9.93 -13.65 -11.19
C ARG A 29 9.42 -12.29 -11.64
N ALA A 30 8.13 -12.01 -11.44
CA ALA A 30 7.52 -10.73 -11.78
C ALA A 30 7.72 -9.68 -10.68
N GLY A 31 7.63 -8.41 -11.04
CA GLY A 31 7.51 -7.30 -10.09
C GLY A 31 8.78 -7.00 -9.28
N ARG A 32 9.96 -7.40 -9.77
CA ARG A 32 11.26 -7.14 -9.10
C ARG A 32 11.60 -5.65 -9.03
N THR A 33 11.04 -4.84 -9.93
CA THR A 33 11.21 -3.39 -9.99
C THR A 33 10.22 -2.62 -9.11
N GLY A 34 9.29 -3.30 -8.42
CA GLY A 34 8.24 -2.67 -7.62
C GLY A 34 7.04 -2.15 -8.41
N ILE A 35 7.06 -2.26 -9.74
CA ILE A 35 5.92 -1.91 -10.60
C ILE A 35 4.81 -2.95 -10.42
N PRO A 36 3.52 -2.54 -10.36
CA PRO A 36 2.39 -3.45 -10.29
C PRO A 36 2.49 -4.55 -11.35
N SER A 37 2.42 -5.80 -10.92
CA SER A 37 2.60 -6.97 -11.76
C SER A 37 1.47 -7.96 -11.55
N ARG A 38 1.19 -8.80 -12.55
CA ARG A 38 0.05 -9.71 -12.54
C ARG A 38 0.47 -11.15 -12.86
N ALA A 39 0.06 -12.07 -11.99
CA ALA A 39 0.11 -13.51 -12.23
C ALA A 39 -1.29 -14.01 -12.61
N THR A 40 -1.42 -14.66 -13.77
CA THR A 40 -2.66 -15.24 -14.26
C THR A 40 -2.51 -16.75 -14.39
N LEU A 41 -3.40 -17.50 -13.74
CA LEU A 41 -3.41 -18.96 -13.79
C LEU A 41 -4.68 -19.44 -14.49
N TYR A 42 -4.52 -20.09 -15.63
CA TYR A 42 -5.56 -20.85 -16.30
C TYR A 42 -5.47 -22.32 -15.88
N TYR A 43 -6.62 -22.93 -15.63
CA TYR A 43 -6.74 -24.34 -15.36
C TYR A 43 -8.11 -24.85 -15.82
N ASN A 44 -8.20 -26.13 -16.19
CA ASN A 44 -9.47 -26.81 -16.39
C ASN A 44 -9.75 -27.79 -15.24
N ASN A 45 -11.01 -28.21 -15.09
CA ASN A 45 -11.38 -29.23 -14.10
C ASN A 45 -10.64 -30.57 -14.32
N SER A 46 -10.27 -30.88 -15.57
CA SER A 46 -9.41 -32.02 -15.91
C SER A 46 -7.99 -31.88 -15.36
N ASP A 47 -7.49 -30.66 -15.19
CA ASP A 47 -6.13 -30.39 -14.72
C ASP A 47 -5.98 -30.51 -13.21
N ILE A 48 -7.08 -30.30 -12.50
CA ILE A 48 -7.17 -30.42 -11.04
C ILE A 48 -8.01 -31.63 -10.63
N ALA A 49 -8.17 -32.62 -11.50
CA ALA A 49 -8.89 -33.84 -11.19
C ALA A 49 -8.21 -34.62 -10.05
N ALA A 50 -9.00 -35.35 -9.25
CA ALA A 50 -8.47 -36.17 -8.17
C ALA A 50 -7.44 -37.21 -8.68
N ASN A 51 -7.69 -37.76 -9.88
CA ASN A 51 -6.84 -38.78 -10.50
C ASN A 51 -5.53 -38.25 -11.10
N LYS A 52 -5.30 -36.93 -11.10
CA LYS A 52 -3.99 -36.37 -11.52
C LYS A 52 -3.03 -36.40 -10.33
N GLU A 53 -2.08 -37.35 -10.35
CA GLU A 53 -1.02 -37.46 -9.34
C GLU A 53 0.03 -36.34 -9.41
N HIS A 54 0.16 -35.70 -10.57
CA HIS A 54 1.22 -34.69 -10.81
C HIS A 54 0.97 -33.35 -10.12
N VAL A 55 -0.26 -33.09 -9.66
CA VAL A 55 -0.65 -31.87 -8.95
C VAL A 55 -0.98 -32.26 -7.52
N GLN A 56 -0.32 -31.63 -6.56
CA GLN A 56 -0.55 -31.87 -5.13
C GLN A 56 -1.87 -31.24 -4.67
N GLU A 57 -2.47 -31.82 -3.63
CA GLU A 57 -3.76 -31.35 -3.12
C GLU A 57 -3.81 -29.87 -2.70
N PRO A 58 -2.78 -29.28 -2.06
CA PRO A 58 -2.79 -27.85 -1.75
C PRO A 58 -2.96 -26.97 -3.00
N MET A 59 -2.35 -27.35 -4.12
CA MET A 59 -2.48 -26.63 -5.38
C MET A 59 -3.88 -26.80 -6.00
N LYS A 60 -4.48 -27.99 -5.86
CA LYS A 60 -5.87 -28.21 -6.29
C LYS A 60 -6.85 -27.38 -5.47
N VAL A 61 -6.66 -27.29 -4.15
CA VAL A 61 -7.44 -26.43 -3.26
C VAL A 61 -7.28 -24.96 -3.67
N TYR A 62 -6.06 -24.50 -3.91
CA TYR A 62 -5.78 -23.14 -4.37
C TYR A 62 -6.57 -22.79 -5.65
N CYS A 63 -6.56 -23.67 -6.65
CA CYS A 63 -7.29 -23.45 -7.90
C CYS A 63 -8.81 -23.36 -7.67
N ARG A 64 -9.37 -24.23 -6.83
CA ARG A 64 -10.82 -24.30 -6.56
C ARG A 64 -11.35 -23.21 -5.64
N SER A 65 -10.46 -22.42 -5.06
CA SER A 65 -10.85 -21.44 -4.04
C SER A 65 -11.57 -20.25 -4.68
N GLN A 66 -12.80 -20.00 -4.23
CA GLN A 66 -13.65 -18.90 -4.72
C GLN A 66 -13.94 -17.86 -3.65
N ASP A 67 -13.99 -18.26 -2.38
CA ASP A 67 -14.45 -17.40 -1.28
C ASP A 67 -13.31 -16.88 -0.38
N THR A 68 -12.09 -17.34 -0.60
CA THR A 68 -10.92 -16.98 0.22
C THR A 68 -9.88 -16.28 -0.62
N CYS A 69 -9.20 -15.31 0.00
CA CYS A 69 -8.12 -14.59 -0.66
C CYS A 69 -6.98 -15.56 -1.04
N LEU A 70 -6.65 -15.61 -2.33
CA LEU A 70 -5.57 -16.44 -2.86
C LEU A 70 -4.21 -16.11 -2.24
N ARG A 71 -3.94 -14.81 -1.99
CA ARG A 71 -2.69 -14.39 -1.33
C ARG A 71 -2.64 -14.91 0.11
N LYS A 72 -3.76 -14.88 0.83
CA LYS A 72 -3.86 -15.40 2.20
C LYS A 72 -3.54 -16.89 2.23
N GLN A 73 -4.09 -17.68 1.30
CA GLN A 73 -3.83 -19.12 1.24
C GLN A 73 -2.35 -19.46 1.01
N ILE A 74 -1.69 -18.76 0.09
CA ILE A 74 -0.24 -18.95 -0.15
C ILE A 74 0.56 -18.63 1.11
N LEU A 75 0.21 -17.53 1.80
CA LEU A 75 0.91 -17.12 3.01
C LEU A 75 0.71 -18.11 4.15
N GLU A 76 -0.53 -18.57 4.37
CA GLU A 76 -0.84 -19.59 5.37
C GLU A 76 -0.11 -20.90 5.08
N TYR A 77 -0.05 -21.31 3.82
CA TYR A 77 0.70 -22.49 3.39
C TYR A 77 2.20 -22.39 3.72
N LEU A 78 2.78 -21.20 3.57
CA LEU A 78 4.18 -20.92 3.92
C LEU A 78 4.41 -20.69 5.43
N GLY A 79 3.36 -20.75 6.26
CA GLY A 79 3.44 -20.55 7.70
C GLY A 79 3.41 -19.10 8.16
N PHE A 80 2.99 -18.15 7.30
CA PHE A 80 2.82 -16.75 7.66
C PHE A 80 1.36 -16.46 8.08
N SER A 81 1.18 -15.73 9.18
CA SER A 81 -0.11 -15.22 9.65
C SER A 81 -0.10 -13.68 9.73
N GLY A 82 -1.25 -13.04 9.47
CA GLY A 82 -1.44 -11.59 9.72
C GLY A 82 -0.83 -10.64 8.68
N VAL A 83 -1.20 -10.74 7.40
CA VAL A 83 -0.69 -9.85 6.34
C VAL A 83 -1.74 -8.82 5.92
N THR A 84 -1.34 -7.54 5.83
CA THR A 84 -2.18 -6.49 5.24
C THR A 84 -2.29 -6.71 3.74
N GLN A 85 -3.52 -6.72 3.24
CA GLN A 85 -3.81 -7.06 1.85
C GLN A 85 -4.67 -5.93 1.28
N GLN A 86 -4.16 -5.22 0.28
CA GLN A 86 -4.95 -4.31 -0.54
C GLN A 86 -4.77 -4.71 -2.00
N ARG A 87 -5.88 -4.84 -2.75
CA ARG A 87 -5.92 -5.24 -4.18
C ARG A 87 -5.02 -6.45 -4.50
N CYS A 88 -5.12 -7.47 -3.65
CA CYS A 88 -4.16 -8.56 -3.56
C CYS A 88 -4.35 -9.70 -4.56
N CYS A 89 -5.58 -9.92 -5.02
CA CYS A 89 -5.99 -10.96 -5.96
C CYS A 89 -7.38 -10.63 -6.51
N CYS A 90 -7.80 -11.34 -7.57
CA CYS A 90 -9.10 -11.15 -8.24
C CYS A 90 -10.32 -11.46 -7.36
N ILE A 91 -10.16 -12.25 -6.30
CA ILE A 91 -11.25 -12.57 -5.36
C ILE A 91 -11.41 -11.46 -4.33
N CYS A 92 -10.29 -10.84 -3.93
CA CYS A 92 -10.28 -9.92 -2.80
C CYS A 92 -10.51 -8.46 -3.20
N ASP A 93 -10.37 -8.05 -4.47
CA ASP A 93 -10.65 -6.71 -5.06
C ASP A 93 -10.53 -5.45 -4.15
N GLY A 94 -9.67 -5.48 -3.13
CA GLY A 94 -9.56 -4.44 -2.09
C GLY A 94 -10.50 -4.56 -0.88
N THR A 95 -11.37 -5.58 -0.81
CA THR A 95 -12.31 -5.87 0.29
C THR A 95 -11.78 -6.85 1.34
N CYS A 96 -10.58 -7.42 1.17
CA CYS A 96 -9.98 -8.27 2.20
C CYS A 96 -9.76 -7.47 3.50
N ASN A 97 -10.50 -7.83 4.55
CA ASN A 97 -10.36 -7.24 5.87
C ASN A 97 -8.93 -7.40 6.36
N ASN A 98 -8.30 -6.27 6.70
CA ASN A 98 -7.01 -6.20 7.38
C ASN A 98 -7.18 -6.76 8.80
N VAL A 99 -7.26 -8.08 8.96
CA VAL A 99 -7.01 -8.71 10.25
C VAL A 99 -5.51 -8.87 10.38
N ALA A 100 -4.82 -7.73 10.44
CA ALA A 100 -3.52 -7.68 11.08
C ALA A 100 -3.80 -7.80 12.58
N GLU A 101 -4.00 -9.02 13.07
CA GLU A 101 -3.67 -9.29 14.48
C GLU A 101 -2.17 -9.08 14.60
N ASN A 102 -1.81 -7.86 15.02
CA ASN A 102 -0.54 -7.50 15.63
C ASN A 102 0.71 -8.17 15.04
N VAL A 103 0.92 -8.03 13.73
CA VAL A 103 2.30 -7.71 13.33
C VAL A 103 2.52 -6.34 13.91
N THR A 104 3.36 -6.25 14.94
CA THR A 104 3.91 -4.99 15.40
C THR A 104 4.60 -4.36 14.20
N LYS A 105 3.84 -3.60 13.39
CA LYS A 105 4.37 -2.41 12.72
C LYS A 105 5.21 -1.77 13.81
N SER A 106 6.52 -1.65 13.60
CA SER A 106 7.37 -0.90 14.52
C SER A 106 6.62 0.42 14.73
N VAL A 107 5.98 0.56 15.90
CA VAL A 107 5.10 1.68 16.17
C VAL A 107 6.07 2.83 16.18
N LYS A 108 6.13 3.60 15.08
CA LYS A 108 6.94 4.82 15.05
C LYS A 108 6.52 5.56 16.33
N PRO A 109 7.45 5.80 17.27
CA PRO A 109 7.10 6.44 18.53
C PRO A 109 6.41 7.75 18.19
N LYS A 110 5.33 8.09 18.89
CA LYS A 110 4.69 9.39 18.72
C LYS A 110 5.77 10.46 18.93
N VAL A 111 6.00 11.28 17.91
CA VAL A 111 7.06 12.28 17.87
C VAL A 111 6.50 13.66 18.22
N ARG A 112 5.22 13.90 17.96
CA ARG A 112 4.54 15.20 18.18
C ARG A 112 3.30 15.03 19.03
N SER A 113 2.98 16.04 19.84
CA SER A 113 1.73 16.14 20.57
C SER A 113 0.86 17.23 19.93
N LEU A 114 -0.36 16.90 19.53
CA LEU A 114 -1.33 17.86 19.02
C LEU A 114 -2.38 18.18 20.10
N PRO A 115 -2.42 19.41 20.65
CA PRO A 115 -3.50 19.84 21.52
C PRO A 115 -4.84 19.87 20.76
N ASN A 116 -5.93 19.43 21.40
CA ASN A 116 -7.25 19.36 20.75
C ASN A 116 -7.77 20.73 20.28
N ASP A 117 -7.37 21.81 20.93
CA ASP A 117 -7.79 23.18 20.62
C ASP A 117 -7.15 23.69 19.31
N ASP A 118 -5.96 23.19 18.97
CA ASP A 118 -5.17 23.61 17.80
C ASP A 118 -5.49 22.78 16.55
N LYS A 119 -6.18 21.64 16.70
CA LYS A 119 -6.53 20.72 15.62
C LYS A 119 -7.42 21.40 14.58
N THR A 120 -8.47 22.07 15.02
CA THR A 120 -9.45 22.74 14.14
C THR A 120 -8.82 23.90 13.37
N ILE A 121 -7.89 24.62 14.00
CA ILE A 121 -7.15 25.74 13.39
C ILE A 121 -6.19 25.20 12.33
N LEU A 122 -5.52 24.08 12.63
CA LEU A 122 -4.59 23.45 11.70
C LEU A 122 -5.31 22.84 10.48
N GLU A 123 -6.53 22.30 10.65
CA GLU A 123 -7.40 21.87 9.55
C GLU A 123 -7.66 23.00 8.55
N GLU A 124 -8.06 24.17 9.05
CA GLU A 124 -8.37 25.33 8.21
C GLU A 124 -7.13 25.87 7.50
N LEU A 125 -5.98 25.93 8.17
CA LEU A 125 -4.72 26.43 7.59
C LEU A 125 -4.13 25.48 6.55
N LEU A 126 -4.23 24.16 6.76
CA LEU A 126 -3.78 23.18 5.77
C LEU A 126 -4.69 23.19 4.53
N LEU A 127 -6.00 23.37 4.72
CA LEU A 127 -6.94 23.55 3.61
C LEU A 127 -6.64 24.82 2.82
N SER A 128 -6.26 25.93 3.46
CA SER A 128 -5.93 27.16 2.73
C SER A 128 -4.66 27.02 1.89
N GLU A 129 -3.57 26.44 2.45
CA GLU A 129 -2.31 26.25 1.71
C GLU A 129 -2.47 25.32 0.49
N LEU A 130 -3.26 24.24 0.63
CA LEU A 130 -3.52 23.33 -0.50
C LEU A 130 -4.36 24.01 -1.58
N ASN A 131 -5.38 24.80 -1.21
CA ASN A 131 -6.18 25.55 -2.19
C ASN A 131 -5.36 26.62 -2.93
N ASP A 132 -4.47 27.32 -2.24
CA ASP A 132 -3.58 28.31 -2.85
C ASP A 132 -2.60 27.66 -3.83
N PHE A 133 -2.11 26.46 -3.51
CA PHE A 133 -1.28 25.66 -4.41
C PHE A 133 -2.05 25.22 -5.67
N ASP A 134 -3.27 24.73 -5.49
CA ASP A 134 -4.18 24.32 -6.57
C ASP A 134 -4.50 25.48 -7.54
N ASN A 135 -4.71 26.68 -6.98
CA ASN A 135 -4.94 27.90 -7.74
C ASN A 135 -3.70 28.34 -8.52
N ASN A 136 -2.50 28.20 -7.94
CA ASN A 136 -1.24 28.50 -8.62
C ASN A 136 -0.96 27.54 -9.79
N ILE A 137 -1.26 26.25 -9.64
CA ILE A 137 -1.16 25.27 -10.74
C ILE A 137 -2.13 25.64 -11.87
N LYS A 138 -3.40 25.94 -11.55
CA LYS A 138 -4.40 26.37 -12.54
C LYS A 138 -3.98 27.66 -13.27
N ALA A 139 -3.36 28.61 -12.57
CA ALA A 139 -2.87 29.86 -13.15
C ALA A 139 -1.64 29.67 -14.06
N SER A 140 -0.80 28.66 -13.79
CA SER A 140 0.42 28.38 -14.57
C SER A 140 0.15 27.72 -15.94
N GLY A 141 -1.09 27.27 -16.20
CA GLY A 141 -1.50 26.71 -17.50
C GLY A 141 -0.91 25.33 -17.83
N ILE A 142 -0.26 24.66 -16.87
CA ILE A 142 0.30 23.32 -17.04
C ILE A 142 -0.83 22.30 -16.85
N ALA A 143 -1.51 21.94 -17.94
CA ALA A 143 -2.44 20.83 -17.96
C ALA A 143 -1.67 19.51 -18.13
N LEU A 144 -1.04 19.02 -17.07
CA LEU A 144 -0.44 17.69 -17.03
C LEU A 144 -1.16 16.86 -15.97
N PHE A 145 -1.82 15.79 -16.40
CA PHE A 145 -2.43 14.71 -15.60
C PHE A 145 -3.05 15.11 -14.27
N ASP A 146 -4.35 15.41 -14.26
CA ASP A 146 -5.27 15.39 -13.09
C ASP A 146 -4.60 15.50 -11.70
N CYS A 147 -3.79 16.54 -11.50
CA CYS A 147 -3.16 16.87 -10.23
C CYS A 147 -4.11 17.66 -9.33
N SER A 148 -5.36 17.83 -9.75
CA SER A 148 -6.43 18.21 -8.85
C SER A 148 -6.44 17.21 -7.71
N PHE A 149 -6.12 17.66 -6.50
CA PHE A 149 -6.40 16.89 -5.29
C PHE A 149 -7.93 16.79 -5.18
N SER A 150 -8.53 15.84 -5.88
CA SER A 150 -9.98 15.74 -6.07
C SER A 150 -10.74 15.48 -4.76
N ASP A 151 -10.04 15.32 -3.64
CA ASP A 151 -10.59 15.32 -2.28
C ASP A 151 -9.60 15.95 -1.26
N ASP A 152 -9.37 17.27 -1.32
CA ASP A 152 -8.54 18.01 -0.35
C ASP A 152 -8.87 17.69 1.11
N LYS A 153 -10.15 17.54 1.43
CA LYS A 153 -10.63 17.21 2.78
C LYS A 153 -10.16 15.83 3.26
N ASN A 154 -10.04 14.87 2.35
CA ASN A 154 -9.57 13.52 2.67
C ASN A 154 -8.06 13.49 2.89
N LEU A 155 -7.29 14.34 2.19
CA LEU A 155 -5.85 14.45 2.40
C LEU A 155 -5.54 15.14 3.74
N VAL A 156 -6.18 16.27 4.04
CA VAL A 156 -5.99 16.99 5.30
C VAL A 156 -6.38 16.11 6.50
N GLY A 157 -7.49 15.37 6.40
CA GLY A 157 -7.88 14.39 7.42
C GLY A 157 -6.81 13.33 7.66
N LYS A 158 -6.22 12.77 6.59
CA LYS A 158 -5.14 11.78 6.69
C LYS A 158 -3.85 12.35 7.28
N ILE A 159 -3.51 13.59 6.92
CA ILE A 159 -2.34 14.28 7.47
C ILE A 159 -2.54 14.43 8.97
N ILE A 160 -3.69 14.92 9.41
CA ILE A 160 -3.97 15.19 10.82
C ILE A 160 -4.03 13.94 11.68
N GLU A 161 -4.64 12.87 11.16
CA GLU A 161 -4.59 11.56 11.82
C GLU A 161 -3.16 11.01 11.97
N GLY A 162 -2.23 11.45 11.12
CA GLY A 162 -0.84 11.00 11.14
C GLY A 162 0.20 12.04 11.58
N ILE A 163 -0.18 13.26 11.95
CA ILE A 163 0.73 14.35 12.38
C ILE A 163 1.63 13.90 13.53
N GLU A 164 1.12 13.07 14.42
CA GLU A 164 1.86 12.54 15.57
C GLU A 164 3.10 11.72 15.16
N TYR A 165 3.17 11.26 13.90
CA TYR A 165 4.23 10.39 13.37
C TYR A 165 5.19 11.09 12.38
N ILE A 166 4.94 12.36 12.04
CA ILE A 166 5.73 13.11 11.05
C ILE A 166 6.98 13.69 11.72
N LYS A 167 8.17 13.23 11.32
CA LYS A 167 9.44 13.71 11.88
C LYS A 167 10.13 14.73 10.97
N THR A 168 10.08 14.51 9.67
CA THR A 168 10.81 15.28 8.65
C THR A 168 9.92 15.64 7.46
N GLU A 169 10.33 16.65 6.70
CA GLU A 169 9.65 17.06 5.45
C GLU A 169 9.58 15.90 4.44
N ALA A 170 10.59 15.03 4.40
CA ALA A 170 10.60 13.85 3.55
C ALA A 170 9.46 12.86 3.85
N ASP A 171 8.98 12.81 5.11
CA ASP A 171 7.85 11.95 5.47
C ASP A 171 6.54 12.42 4.81
N LEU A 172 6.39 13.71 4.51
CA LEU A 172 5.25 14.28 3.79
C LEU A 172 5.25 13.86 2.31
N LEU A 173 6.44 13.89 1.69
CA LEU A 173 6.63 13.47 0.31
C LEU A 173 6.32 11.97 0.13
N GLU A 174 6.92 11.12 0.97
CA GLU A 174 6.82 9.66 0.85
C GLU A 174 5.46 9.09 1.27
N THR A 175 4.82 9.67 2.30
CA THR A 175 3.62 9.09 2.91
C THR A 175 2.33 9.68 2.37
N TYR A 176 2.33 10.98 2.06
CA TYR A 176 1.13 11.73 1.68
C TYR A 176 1.12 12.17 0.22
N GLY A 177 2.21 11.97 -0.51
CA GLY A 177 2.26 12.24 -1.96
C GLY A 177 2.09 13.72 -2.27
N ILE A 178 2.66 14.60 -1.45
CA ILE A 178 2.83 16.03 -1.76
C ILE A 178 4.19 16.13 -2.46
N TRP A 179 4.24 16.35 -3.77
CA TRP A 179 5.50 16.28 -4.54
C TRP A 179 6.18 17.64 -4.71
N ASP A 180 5.51 18.72 -4.28
CA ASP A 180 6.05 20.08 -4.38
C ASP A 180 6.83 20.45 -3.12
N GLU A 181 8.09 20.85 -3.30
CA GLU A 181 9.00 21.22 -2.22
C GLU A 181 8.51 22.48 -1.48
N THR A 182 7.91 23.45 -2.18
CA THR A 182 7.45 24.69 -1.54
C THR A 182 6.21 24.48 -0.68
N CYS A 183 5.24 23.70 -1.18
CA CYS A 183 4.05 23.30 -0.44
C CYS A 183 4.41 22.40 0.76
N SER A 184 5.30 21.44 0.56
CA SER A 184 5.78 20.53 1.62
C SER A 184 6.48 21.31 2.75
N SER A 185 7.34 22.27 2.42
CA SER A 185 8.01 23.14 3.39
C SER A 185 7.02 24.00 4.18
N ASN A 186 6.03 24.60 3.52
CA ASN A 186 5.00 25.41 4.19
C ASN A 186 4.16 24.57 5.15
N ILE A 187 3.68 23.41 4.69
CA ILE A 187 2.91 22.45 5.51
C ILE A 187 3.73 21.98 6.71
N PHE A 188 5.01 21.64 6.50
CA PHE A 188 5.89 21.24 7.60
C PHE A 188 6.10 22.37 8.62
N SER A 189 6.20 23.61 8.17
CA SER A 189 6.32 24.78 9.05
C SER A 189 5.07 25.01 9.91
N LEU A 190 3.88 24.81 9.35
CA LEU A 190 2.60 24.87 10.07
C LEU A 190 2.53 23.74 11.10
N ILE A 191 2.89 22.51 10.71
CA ILE A 191 2.93 21.36 11.63
C ILE A 191 3.97 21.59 12.75
N ALA A 192 5.12 22.20 12.47
CA ALA A 192 6.11 22.57 13.49
C ALA A 192 5.62 23.63 14.48
N LYS A 193 4.74 24.53 14.05
CA LYS A 193 4.16 25.58 14.89
C LYS A 193 3.04 25.08 15.80
N TYR A 194 2.15 24.23 15.28
CA TYR A 194 0.95 23.77 16.00
C TYR A 194 1.09 22.37 16.63
N ALA A 195 2.07 21.57 16.21
CA ALA A 195 2.37 20.25 16.77
C ALA A 195 3.87 20.15 17.13
N PRO A 196 4.28 20.68 18.29
CA PRO A 196 5.68 20.62 18.71
C PRO A 196 6.14 19.18 18.96
N LEU A 197 7.45 18.96 18.81
CA LEU A 197 8.08 17.68 19.13
C LEU A 197 7.93 17.41 20.64
N ILE A 198 7.55 16.18 20.99
CA ILE A 198 7.54 15.71 22.37
C ILE A 198 9.00 15.73 22.83
N GLN A 199 9.34 16.65 23.73
CA GLN A 199 10.65 16.63 24.37
C GLN A 199 10.72 15.38 25.24
N ASN A 200 11.50 14.39 24.82
CA ASN A 200 12.01 13.39 25.76
C ASN A 200 12.94 14.13 26.73
N SER A 201 12.38 14.63 27.84
CA SER A 201 13.19 14.96 29.01
C SER A 201 13.89 13.68 29.43
N ALA A 202 15.20 13.63 29.23
CA ALA A 202 16.04 12.63 29.84
C ALA A 202 15.73 12.56 31.35
N ASN A 203 15.33 11.38 31.81
CA ASN A 203 15.54 10.85 33.15
C ASN A 203 15.41 9.33 33.08
#